data_AF-A0AAJ4XJ37-F1
#
_entry.id   AF-A0AAJ4XJ37-F1
#
_cell.length_a   1.000
_cell.length_b   1.000
_cell.length_c   1.000
_cell.angle_alpha   90.00
_cell.angle_beta   90.00
_cell.angle_gamma   90.00
#
_symmetry.space_group_name_H-M   'P 1'
#
loop_
_entity.id
_entity.type
_entity.pdbx_description
1 polymer ?
#
loop_
_entity_poly.entity_id
_entity_poly.type
_entity_poly.pdbx_seq_one_letter_code
_entity_poly.pdbx_strand_id
1 'polypeptide(L)'
;MRAATSLVSSVSAAASSSRIVTRTFTTTASTRSALDELSSSIEKLAQARNAAPSTSSSPSSTPGSVHNPRSTTPTRDRQTVSGRAFMNGHYYNPTTLSYDSITQRPNRLARRLLGPTKAEAVQQDLIHINGLKPGKPSLHDDSYKNAAILANYVSEMGKIMGRSSTGLTRKSQRQVGKAVRRARSMGLLPVMSRGGTRASGAGWK
;
A
#
# COMPACT_ATOMS: atom_id res chain seq x y z
N MET A 1 63.28 21.41 39.75
CA MET A 1 62.89 22.62 38.99
C MET A 1 62.38 22.18 37.63
N ARG A 2 61.07 22.26 37.37
CA ARG A 2 60.45 21.95 36.07
C ARG A 2 59.43 23.06 35.77
N ALA A 3 59.66 23.79 34.70
CA ALA A 3 58.88 24.93 34.26
C ALA A 3 57.57 24.49 33.59
N ALA A 4 56.49 25.25 33.81
CA ALA A 4 55.25 25.18 33.06
C ALA A 4 54.84 26.60 32.63
N THR A 5 54.84 26.81 31.32
CA THR A 5 54.55 28.05 30.60
C THR A 5 53.05 28.24 30.37
N SER A 6 52.59 29.48 30.53
CA SER A 6 51.23 29.99 30.29
C SER A 6 50.90 30.21 28.81
N LEU A 7 49.63 30.03 28.41
CA LEU A 7 49.08 30.60 27.17
C LEU A 7 47.75 31.31 27.43
N VAL A 8 47.71 32.58 27.03
CA VAL A 8 46.60 33.53 27.06
C VAL A 8 45.78 33.38 25.77
N SER A 9 44.45 33.35 25.87
CA SER A 9 43.54 33.35 24.72
C SER A 9 42.86 34.72 24.57
N SER A 10 43.00 35.33 23.39
CA SER A 10 42.47 36.64 23.02
C SER A 10 41.07 36.55 22.40
N VAL A 11 40.14 37.38 22.87
CA VAL A 11 38.79 37.59 22.32
C VAL A 11 38.84 38.69 21.25
N SER A 12 38.23 38.45 20.08
CA SER A 12 38.04 39.45 19.03
C SER A 12 36.56 39.60 18.72
N ALA A 13 36.02 40.79 18.95
CA ALA A 13 34.64 41.18 18.68
C ALA A 13 34.62 42.19 17.53
N ALA A 14 33.85 41.90 16.48
CA ALA A 14 33.67 42.78 15.33
C ALA A 14 32.23 43.33 15.30
N ALA A 15 32.12 44.66 15.34
CA ALA A 15 30.90 45.42 15.16
C ALA A 15 30.63 45.69 13.67
N SER A 16 29.37 45.82 13.27
CA SER A 16 28.99 46.45 12.00
C SER A 16 27.63 47.11 12.11
N SER A 17 27.64 48.44 11.98
CA SER A 17 26.47 49.34 11.96
C SER A 17 25.85 49.37 10.56
N SER A 18 24.53 49.37 10.47
CA SER A 18 23.79 49.61 9.22
C SER A 18 22.93 50.88 9.33
N ARG A 19 23.00 51.77 8.32
CA ARG A 19 22.07 52.89 8.15
C ARG A 19 21.51 52.94 6.72
N ILE A 20 20.18 52.82 6.66
CA ILE A 20 19.14 53.55 5.90
C ILE A 20 19.49 54.10 4.50
N VAL A 21 18.70 53.74 3.48
CA VAL A 21 18.09 54.67 2.49
C VAL A 21 16.84 53.99 1.88
N THR A 22 15.67 54.62 1.95
CA THR A 22 14.51 54.31 1.11
C THR A 22 14.46 55.27 -0.08
N ARG A 23 14.24 54.74 -1.28
CA ARG A 23 13.96 55.54 -2.49
C ARG A 23 12.75 54.96 -3.21
N THR A 24 11.73 55.78 -3.39
CA THR A 24 10.58 55.54 -4.27
C THR A 24 10.91 56.05 -5.67
N PHE A 25 10.48 55.33 -6.71
CA PHE A 25 10.39 55.86 -8.06
C PHE A 25 9.10 55.38 -8.74
N THR A 26 8.42 56.32 -9.36
CA THR A 26 7.17 56.19 -10.09
C THR A 26 7.37 55.68 -11.52
N THR A 27 6.24 55.26 -12.09
CA THR A 27 5.97 54.61 -13.37
C THR A 27 6.59 55.26 -14.62
N THR A 28 6.90 54.44 -15.63
CA THR A 28 6.51 54.68 -17.03
C THR A 28 6.56 53.39 -17.86
N ALA A 29 5.61 53.28 -18.78
CA ALA A 29 5.59 52.43 -19.99
C ALA A 29 5.13 50.96 -19.87
N SER A 30 3.87 50.80 -20.28
CA SER A 30 3.19 49.61 -20.79
C SER A 30 4.06 48.69 -21.67
N THR A 31 4.51 47.58 -21.11
CA THR A 31 4.66 46.31 -21.82
C THR A 31 3.57 45.39 -21.30
N ARG A 32 2.57 45.05 -22.11
CA ARG A 32 1.61 43.99 -21.75
C ARG A 32 2.41 42.76 -21.40
N SER A 33 2.33 42.34 -20.14
CA SER A 33 3.16 41.24 -19.67
C SER A 33 2.70 39.97 -20.38
N ALA A 34 3.63 39.14 -20.84
CA ALA A 34 3.30 37.82 -21.41
C ALA A 34 2.45 36.97 -20.43
N LEU A 35 2.50 37.30 -19.14
CA LEU A 35 1.68 36.71 -18.09
C LEU A 35 0.20 37.10 -18.21
N ASP A 36 -0.13 38.33 -18.59
CA ASP A 36 -1.51 38.77 -18.83
C ASP A 36 -2.08 38.14 -20.11
N GLU A 37 -1.26 37.95 -21.14
CA GLU A 37 -1.65 37.22 -22.36
C GLU A 37 -1.87 35.73 -22.10
N LEU A 38 -1.05 35.12 -21.24
CA LEU A 38 -1.26 33.74 -20.80
C LEU A 38 -2.50 33.61 -19.91
N SER A 39 -2.73 34.54 -18.98
CA SER A 39 -3.93 34.56 -18.12
C SER A 39 -5.21 34.65 -18.94
N SER A 40 -5.28 35.61 -19.88
CA SER A 40 -6.44 35.76 -20.76
C SER A 40 -6.65 34.55 -21.68
N SER A 41 -5.57 33.88 -22.11
CA SER A 41 -5.65 32.64 -22.91
C SER A 41 -6.16 31.44 -22.10
N ILE A 42 -5.75 31.31 -20.83
CA ILE A 42 -6.22 30.25 -19.91
C ILE A 42 -7.71 30.43 -19.62
N GLU A 43 -8.16 31.65 -19.39
CA GLU A 43 -9.58 31.96 -19.19
C GLU A 43 -10.39 31.65 -20.45
N LYS A 44 -9.96 32.11 -21.63
CA LYS A 44 -10.66 31.85 -22.90
C LYS A 44 -10.85 30.36 -23.18
N LEU A 45 -9.87 29.53 -22.82
CA LEU A 45 -9.95 28.07 -22.92
C LEU A 45 -10.86 27.46 -21.84
N ALA A 46 -10.97 28.08 -20.67
CA ALA A 46 -11.94 27.73 -19.65
C ALA A 46 -13.39 28.06 -20.06
N GLN A 47 -13.64 29.20 -20.70
CA GLN A 47 -14.95 29.50 -21.27
C GLN A 47 -15.31 28.55 -22.43
N ALA A 48 -14.35 28.21 -23.30
CA ALA A 48 -14.59 27.27 -24.39
C ALA A 48 -15.00 25.85 -23.92
N ARG A 49 -14.42 25.37 -22.81
CA ARG A 49 -14.79 24.07 -22.22
C ARG A 49 -16.23 24.04 -21.67
N ASN A 50 -16.71 25.19 -21.18
CA ASN A 50 -18.01 25.32 -20.54
C ASN A 50 -19.13 25.71 -21.54
N ALA A 51 -18.77 26.13 -22.76
CA ALA A 51 -19.71 26.59 -23.79
C ALA A 51 -20.11 25.52 -24.82
N ALA A 52 -19.68 24.26 -24.65
CA ALA A 52 -20.14 23.18 -25.53
C ALA A 52 -21.61 22.81 -25.22
N PRO A 53 -22.54 22.92 -26.19
CA PRO A 53 -23.92 22.54 -25.99
C PRO A 53 -24.04 21.02 -25.85
N SER A 54 -24.74 20.59 -24.81
CA SER A 54 -25.23 19.23 -24.62
C SER A 54 -26.26 18.89 -25.71
N THR A 55 -25.82 18.51 -26.90
CA THR A 55 -26.68 17.84 -27.88
C THR A 55 -26.78 16.37 -27.51
N SER A 56 -27.81 16.05 -26.73
CA SER A 56 -28.30 14.69 -26.54
C SER A 56 -28.95 14.19 -27.83
N SER A 57 -28.16 13.67 -28.75
CA SER A 57 -28.65 12.76 -29.79
C SER A 57 -28.19 11.36 -29.43
N SER A 58 -29.08 10.59 -28.79
CA SER A 58 -28.91 9.16 -28.56
C SER A 58 -28.68 8.45 -29.90
N PRO A 59 -27.56 7.75 -30.13
CA PRO A 59 -27.55 6.69 -31.10
C PRO A 59 -28.12 5.46 -30.39
N SER A 60 -29.23 4.95 -30.94
CA SER A 60 -29.78 3.63 -30.67
C SER A 60 -28.67 2.62 -30.41
N SER A 61 -28.73 1.97 -29.25
CA SER A 61 -27.86 0.85 -28.88
C SER A 61 -27.88 -0.22 -29.96
N THR A 62 -26.81 -0.30 -30.75
CA THR A 62 -26.56 -1.45 -31.61
C THR A 62 -26.18 -2.61 -30.69
N PRO A 63 -26.94 -3.74 -30.68
CA PRO A 63 -26.50 -4.90 -29.92
C PRO A 63 -25.20 -5.42 -30.55
N GLY A 64 -24.09 -5.29 -29.82
CA GLY A 64 -22.78 -5.78 -30.27
C GLY A 64 -21.64 -4.74 -30.38
N SER A 65 -21.80 -3.51 -29.86
CA SER A 65 -20.68 -2.55 -29.84
C SER A 65 -19.48 -3.09 -29.04
N VAL A 66 -18.40 -3.43 -29.75
CA VAL A 66 -17.11 -3.88 -29.21
C VAL A 66 -16.45 -2.73 -28.43
N HIS A 67 -15.91 -3.04 -27.26
CA HIS A 67 -15.25 -2.07 -26.39
C HIS A 67 -13.95 -1.56 -27.03
N ASN A 68 -13.81 -0.24 -27.19
CA ASN A 68 -12.58 0.37 -27.72
C ASN A 68 -11.59 0.65 -26.57
N PRO A 69 -10.39 0.03 -26.53
CA PRO A 69 -9.46 0.10 -25.40
C PRO A 69 -8.85 1.49 -25.14
N ARG A 70 -9.20 2.52 -25.92
CA ARG A 70 -8.69 3.89 -25.79
C ARG A 70 -9.67 4.88 -25.16
N SER A 71 -10.86 4.44 -24.73
CA SER A 71 -11.81 5.32 -24.04
C SER A 71 -11.43 5.52 -22.55
N THR A 72 -11.34 6.78 -22.11
CA THR A 72 -10.89 7.18 -20.77
C THR A 72 -12.03 7.31 -19.75
N THR A 73 -13.26 6.97 -20.14
CA THR A 73 -14.44 6.97 -19.27
C THR A 73 -14.74 5.55 -18.82
N PRO A 74 -14.70 5.23 -17.52
CA PRO A 74 -15.07 3.91 -17.04
C PRO A 74 -16.58 3.74 -17.13
N THR A 75 -17.08 3.21 -18.25
CA THR A 75 -18.49 2.81 -18.37
C THR A 75 -18.72 1.69 -17.36
N ARG A 76 -19.62 1.93 -16.41
CA ARG A 76 -19.90 1.07 -15.24
C ARG A 76 -20.63 -0.23 -15.62
N ASP A 77 -20.78 -0.50 -16.91
CA ASP A 77 -21.45 -1.66 -17.46
C ASP A 77 -20.45 -2.81 -17.56
N ARG A 78 -20.16 -3.42 -16.42
CA ARG A 78 -19.57 -4.76 -16.39
C ARG A 78 -20.50 -5.66 -17.18
N GLN A 79 -20.08 -6.12 -18.36
CA GLN A 79 -20.71 -7.22 -19.09
C GLN A 79 -20.54 -8.52 -18.26
N THR A 80 -21.30 -8.67 -17.17
CA THR A 80 -21.33 -9.89 -16.39
C THR A 80 -22.37 -10.81 -16.98
N VAL A 81 -21.94 -11.75 -17.82
CA VAL A 81 -22.76 -12.93 -18.11
C VAL A 81 -22.66 -13.83 -16.88
N SER A 82 -23.78 -14.03 -16.16
CA SER A 82 -23.90 -14.96 -15.01
C SER A 82 -22.91 -14.79 -13.84
N GLY A 83 -22.37 -13.58 -13.63
CA GLY A 83 -21.59 -13.23 -12.44
C GLY A 83 -20.08 -13.52 -12.51
N ARG A 84 -19.55 -14.00 -13.64
CA ARG A 84 -18.09 -14.05 -13.88
C ARG A 84 -17.60 -12.70 -14.42
N ALA A 85 -16.54 -12.17 -13.81
CA ALA A 85 -15.89 -10.94 -14.29
C ALA A 85 -14.86 -11.28 -15.36
N PHE A 86 -14.98 -10.66 -16.54
CA PHE A 86 -13.93 -10.69 -17.55
C PHE A 86 -12.83 -9.67 -17.17
N MET A 87 -11.58 -10.11 -17.23
CA MET A 87 -10.41 -9.33 -16.89
C MET A 87 -9.64 -9.00 -18.16
N ASN A 88 -9.30 -7.72 -18.33
CA ASN A 88 -8.56 -7.25 -19.48
C ASN A 88 -7.17 -7.93 -19.53
N GLY A 89 -6.76 -8.42 -20.71
CA GLY A 89 -5.48 -9.11 -20.89
C GLY A 89 -5.51 -10.62 -20.60
N HIS A 90 -6.58 -11.16 -20.01
CA HIS A 90 -6.78 -12.60 -19.94
C HIS A 90 -7.43 -13.12 -21.22
N TYR A 91 -6.80 -14.13 -21.85
CA TYR A 91 -7.37 -14.81 -23.00
C TYR A 91 -8.42 -15.83 -22.55
N TYR A 92 -9.60 -15.76 -23.14
CA TYR A 92 -10.70 -16.69 -22.89
C TYR A 92 -10.83 -17.65 -24.07
N ASN A 93 -10.74 -18.95 -23.81
CA ASN A 93 -11.02 -19.97 -24.81
C ASN A 93 -12.54 -20.20 -24.92
N PRO A 94 -13.06 -20.76 -26.04
CA PRO A 94 -14.50 -20.94 -26.23
C PRO A 94 -15.14 -21.81 -25.15
N THR A 95 -14.39 -22.75 -24.58
CA THR A 95 -14.89 -23.58 -23.47
C THR A 95 -15.10 -22.78 -22.19
N THR A 96 -14.27 -21.78 -21.89
CA THR A 96 -14.48 -20.83 -20.76
C THR A 96 -15.57 -19.79 -21.02
N LEU A 97 -16.12 -19.70 -22.23
CA LEU A 97 -17.26 -18.85 -22.56
C LEU A 97 -18.58 -19.64 -22.62
N SER A 98 -18.52 -20.98 -22.51
CA SER A 98 -19.72 -21.82 -22.45
C SER A 98 -20.54 -21.51 -21.20
N TYR A 99 -21.87 -21.48 -21.37
CA TYR A 99 -22.85 -21.24 -20.30
C TYR A 99 -22.61 -22.13 -19.07
N ASP A 100 -22.34 -23.41 -19.29
CA ASP A 100 -22.06 -24.37 -18.21
C ASP A 100 -20.80 -23.97 -17.45
N SER A 101 -19.74 -23.58 -18.16
CA SER A 101 -18.49 -23.18 -17.51
C SER A 101 -18.67 -21.93 -16.64
N ILE A 102 -19.54 -20.99 -17.04
CA ILE A 102 -19.74 -19.72 -16.35
C ILE A 102 -20.65 -19.89 -15.14
N THR A 103 -21.65 -20.76 -15.24
CA THR A 103 -22.64 -21.01 -14.17
C THR A 103 -22.21 -22.08 -13.18
N GLN A 104 -21.33 -23.00 -13.57
CA GLN A 104 -20.79 -24.04 -12.69
C GLN A 104 -20.06 -23.42 -11.49
N ARG A 105 -20.63 -23.61 -10.31
CA ARG A 105 -19.94 -23.31 -9.05
C ARG A 105 -18.96 -24.45 -8.76
N PRO A 106 -17.70 -24.17 -8.41
CA PRO A 106 -16.78 -25.24 -8.03
C PRO A 106 -17.37 -26.01 -6.83
N ASN A 107 -17.25 -27.33 -6.86
CA ASN A 107 -17.72 -28.15 -5.76
C ASN A 107 -16.99 -27.74 -4.47
N ARG A 108 -17.75 -27.34 -3.44
CA ARG A 108 -17.19 -26.89 -2.17
C ARG A 108 -16.72 -28.12 -1.40
N LEU A 109 -15.44 -28.46 -1.53
CA LEU A 109 -14.83 -29.51 -0.72
C LEU A 109 -15.00 -29.20 0.77
N ALA A 110 -15.35 -30.22 1.56
CA ALA A 110 -15.50 -30.08 3.00
C ALA A 110 -14.19 -29.56 3.62
N ARG A 111 -14.29 -28.58 4.52
CA ARG A 111 -13.14 -28.06 5.24
C ARG A 111 -12.54 -29.18 6.09
N ARG A 112 -11.27 -29.52 5.85
CA ARG A 112 -10.58 -30.53 6.64
C ARG A 112 -10.55 -30.09 8.11
N LEU A 113 -11.05 -30.94 9.01
CA LEU A 113 -11.07 -30.69 10.45
C LEU A 113 -9.64 -30.48 10.99
N LEU A 114 -8.71 -31.26 10.46
CA LEU A 114 -7.28 -31.15 10.74
C LEU A 114 -6.61 -30.29 9.66
N GLY A 115 -5.71 -29.39 10.08
CA GLY A 115 -4.95 -28.52 9.17
C GLY A 115 -4.16 -29.30 8.10
N PRO A 116 -3.51 -28.60 7.15
CA PRO A 116 -2.97 -29.21 5.92
C PRO A 116 -2.03 -30.39 6.17
N THR A 117 -1.88 -31.28 5.20
CA THR A 117 -0.92 -32.38 5.32
C THR A 117 0.52 -31.85 5.45
N LYS A 118 1.49 -32.71 5.79
CA LYS A 118 2.89 -32.27 5.90
C LYS A 118 3.41 -31.74 4.56
N ALA A 119 3.12 -32.43 3.45
CA ALA A 119 3.59 -32.05 2.12
C ALA A 119 2.98 -30.71 1.68
N GLU A 120 1.67 -30.57 1.82
CA GLU A 120 0.95 -29.31 1.54
C GLU A 120 1.50 -28.15 2.38
N ALA A 121 1.69 -28.38 3.68
CA ALA A 121 2.22 -27.36 4.58
C ALA A 121 3.65 -26.96 4.22
N VAL A 122 4.52 -27.90 3.85
CA VAL A 122 5.90 -27.59 3.45
C VAL A 122 5.94 -26.69 2.21
N GLN A 123 5.00 -26.87 1.28
CA GLN A 123 4.88 -26.03 0.08
C GLN A 123 4.33 -24.63 0.37
N GLN A 124 3.49 -24.48 1.40
CA GLN A 124 2.80 -23.22 1.72
C GLN A 124 3.49 -22.41 2.83
N ASP A 125 4.27 -23.05 3.68
CA ASP A 125 4.85 -22.47 4.90
C ASP A 125 5.98 -21.50 4.58
N LEU A 126 5.66 -20.19 4.60
CA LEU A 126 6.61 -19.10 4.36
C LEU A 126 7.82 -19.11 5.30
N ILE A 127 7.64 -19.53 6.56
CA ILE A 127 8.74 -19.57 7.55
C ILE A 127 9.71 -20.70 7.18
N HIS A 128 9.17 -21.82 6.73
CA HIS A 128 9.97 -22.95 6.26
C HIS A 128 10.72 -22.62 4.97
N ILE A 129 10.02 -22.05 3.97
CA ILE A 129 10.59 -21.69 2.67
C ILE A 129 11.73 -20.68 2.84
N ASN A 130 11.54 -19.68 3.69
CA ASN A 130 12.55 -18.64 3.93
C ASN A 130 13.64 -19.07 4.94
N GLY A 131 13.62 -20.32 5.42
CA GLY A 131 14.64 -20.85 6.34
C GLY A 131 14.62 -20.25 7.76
N LEU A 132 13.63 -19.43 8.10
CA LEU A 132 13.54 -18.67 9.33
C LEU A 132 13.28 -19.57 10.55
N LYS A 133 13.91 -19.27 11.69
CA LYS A 133 13.76 -20.05 12.94
C LYS A 133 13.42 -19.17 14.13
N PRO A 134 12.19 -18.63 14.22
CA PRO A 134 11.83 -17.64 15.24
C PRO A 134 11.81 -18.19 16.68
N GLY A 135 11.81 -19.52 16.85
CA GLY A 135 11.79 -20.13 18.18
C GLY A 135 13.11 -20.03 18.95
N LYS A 136 14.25 -19.95 18.28
CA LYS A 136 15.58 -19.91 18.91
C LYS A 136 16.18 -18.52 18.70
N PRO A 137 16.48 -17.74 19.76
CA PRO A 137 17.24 -16.51 19.58
C PRO A 137 18.65 -16.93 19.18
N SER A 138 19.05 -16.59 17.97
CA SER A 138 20.42 -16.79 17.49
C SER A 138 20.95 -15.44 17.04
N LEU A 139 22.28 -15.27 17.06
CA LEU A 139 22.92 -14.04 16.64
C LEU A 139 22.59 -13.64 15.19
N HIS A 140 22.23 -14.62 14.36
CA HIS A 140 21.92 -14.43 12.94
C HIS A 140 20.42 -14.32 12.65
N ASP A 141 19.56 -14.89 13.51
CA ASP A 141 18.10 -14.96 13.29
C ASP A 141 17.31 -14.27 14.42
N ASP A 142 17.13 -12.96 14.30
CA ASP A 142 16.30 -12.15 15.19
C ASP A 142 14.82 -12.08 14.77
N SER A 143 14.34 -13.09 14.06
CA SER A 143 12.98 -13.14 13.51
C SER A 143 11.85 -13.03 14.55
N TYR A 144 12.13 -13.30 15.84
CA TYR A 144 11.17 -13.05 16.93
C TYR A 144 11.01 -11.56 17.30
N LYS A 145 11.97 -10.71 16.92
CA LYS A 145 11.92 -9.26 17.14
C LYS A 145 10.99 -8.57 16.13
N ASN A 146 10.78 -9.20 14.97
CA ASN A 146 9.91 -8.69 13.91
C ASN A 146 8.43 -8.94 14.24
N ALA A 147 7.84 -8.03 15.02
CA ALA A 147 6.43 -8.08 15.41
C ALA A 147 5.48 -8.17 14.21
N ALA A 148 5.80 -7.54 13.08
CA ALA A 148 4.98 -7.58 11.86
C ALA A 148 4.79 -8.99 11.29
N ILE A 149 5.83 -9.84 11.34
CA ILE A 149 5.75 -11.22 10.87
C ILE A 149 4.92 -12.05 11.85
N LEU A 150 5.16 -11.87 13.15
CA LEU A 150 4.47 -12.61 14.21
C LEU A 150 2.98 -12.25 14.30
N ALA A 151 2.61 -10.99 14.05
CA ALA A 151 1.24 -10.50 14.07
C ALA A 151 0.33 -11.25 13.08
N ASN A 152 0.86 -11.70 11.94
CA ASN A 152 0.09 -12.48 10.96
C ASN A 152 -0.37 -13.85 11.48
N TYR A 153 0.27 -14.37 12.53
CA TYR A 153 -0.05 -15.67 13.15
C TYR A 153 -0.85 -15.53 14.45
N VAL A 154 -1.35 -14.33 14.71
CA VAL A 154 -2.14 -13.99 15.89
C VAL A 154 -3.50 -13.48 15.42
N SER A 155 -4.55 -13.92 16.09
CA SER A 155 -5.92 -13.46 15.90
C SER A 155 -6.03 -11.97 16.23
N GLU A 156 -7.07 -11.31 15.74
CA GLU A 156 -7.38 -9.93 16.09
C GLU A 156 -7.41 -9.69 17.61
N MET A 157 -7.93 -10.66 18.37
CA MET A 157 -8.00 -10.64 19.84
C MET A 157 -6.67 -10.96 20.54
N GLY A 158 -5.55 -11.07 19.81
CA GLY A 158 -4.26 -11.42 20.40
C GLY A 158 -4.08 -12.91 20.71
N LYS A 159 -5.00 -13.81 20.31
CA LYS A 159 -4.83 -15.27 20.50
C LYS A 159 -3.91 -15.88 19.43
N ILE A 160 -2.98 -16.77 19.80
CA ILE A 160 -2.13 -17.47 18.82
C ILE A 160 -3.02 -18.37 17.96
N MET A 161 -2.97 -18.22 16.64
CA MET A 161 -3.81 -18.98 15.72
C MET A 161 -3.39 -20.45 15.67
N GLY A 162 -4.38 -21.35 15.60
CA GLY A 162 -4.14 -22.79 15.45
C GLY A 162 -3.62 -23.15 14.05
N ARG A 163 -2.99 -24.32 13.94
CA ARG A 163 -2.36 -24.78 12.70
C ARG A 163 -3.32 -24.85 11.49
N SER A 164 -4.59 -25.20 11.73
CA SER A 164 -5.60 -25.26 10.66
C SER A 164 -5.79 -23.91 9.97
N SER A 165 -5.65 -22.81 10.72
CA SER A 165 -5.77 -21.46 10.18
C SER A 165 -4.46 -20.90 9.63
N THR A 166 -3.30 -21.29 10.18
CA THR A 166 -2.00 -20.75 9.76
C THR A 166 -1.37 -21.50 8.59
N GLY A 167 -1.77 -22.75 8.34
CA GLY A 167 -1.23 -23.58 7.28
C GLY A 167 0.23 -24.03 7.48
N LEU A 168 0.85 -23.71 8.62
CA LEU A 168 2.26 -23.95 8.87
C LEU A 168 2.59 -25.44 9.10
N THR A 169 3.86 -25.80 8.92
CA THR A 169 4.39 -27.10 9.37
C THR A 169 4.29 -27.22 10.91
N ARG A 170 4.18 -28.44 11.45
CA ARG A 170 4.11 -28.63 12.93
C ARG A 170 5.33 -28.04 13.66
N LYS A 171 6.52 -28.08 13.05
CA LYS A 171 7.76 -27.55 13.64
C LYS A 171 7.76 -26.02 13.66
N SER A 172 7.45 -25.38 12.54
CA SER A 172 7.36 -23.91 12.42
C SER A 172 6.25 -23.36 13.33
N GLN A 173 5.08 -23.99 13.39
CA GLN A 173 4.01 -23.60 14.32
C GLN A 173 4.49 -23.55 15.79
N ARG A 174 5.23 -24.56 16.25
CA ARG A 174 5.80 -24.56 17.62
C ARG A 174 6.83 -23.44 17.82
N GLN A 175 7.63 -23.17 16.79
CA GLN A 175 8.64 -22.10 16.82
C GLN A 175 7.97 -20.72 16.87
N VAL A 176 6.96 -20.48 16.04
CA VAL A 176 6.14 -19.25 16.06
C VAL A 176 5.48 -19.07 17.42
N GLY A 177 4.87 -20.12 17.98
CA GLY A 177 4.24 -20.01 19.30
C GLY A 177 5.24 -19.63 20.40
N LYS A 178 6.48 -20.15 20.36
CA LYS A 178 7.56 -19.73 21.28
C LYS A 178 7.98 -18.28 21.02
N ALA A 179 8.12 -17.89 19.76
CA ALA A 179 8.52 -16.54 19.37
C ALA A 179 7.49 -15.49 19.78
N VAL A 180 6.19 -15.75 19.57
CA VAL A 180 5.10 -14.86 19.99
C VAL A 180 5.10 -14.66 21.51
N ARG A 181 5.25 -15.74 22.29
CA ARG A 181 5.34 -15.62 23.76
C ARG A 181 6.54 -14.78 24.20
N ARG A 182 7.70 -14.95 23.54
CA ARG A 182 8.89 -14.14 23.79
C ARG A 182 8.68 -12.68 23.38
N ALA A 183 8.09 -12.42 22.22
CA ALA A 183 7.82 -11.05 21.76
C ALA A 183 6.88 -10.31 22.72
N ARG A 184 5.89 -11.00 23.30
CA ARG A 184 5.02 -10.45 24.36
C ARG A 184 5.77 -10.09 25.62
N SER A 185 6.64 -10.98 26.12
CA SER A 185 7.43 -10.69 27.32
C SER A 185 8.41 -9.54 27.12
N MET A 186 8.84 -9.30 25.89
CA MET A 186 9.71 -8.17 25.51
C MET A 186 8.93 -6.87 25.19
N GLY A 187 7.59 -6.89 25.26
CA GLY A 187 6.76 -5.72 24.94
C GLY A 187 6.65 -5.39 23.43
N LEU A 188 7.10 -6.29 22.54
CA LEU A 188 7.07 -6.08 21.09
C LEU A 188 5.70 -6.36 20.46
N LEU A 189 4.87 -7.19 21.10
CA LEU A 189 3.55 -7.59 20.61
C LEU A 189 2.52 -7.54 21.74
N PRO A 190 1.34 -6.91 21.55
CA PRO A 190 0.30 -6.88 22.58
C PRO A 190 -0.31 -8.27 22.84
N VAL A 191 -0.86 -8.45 24.05
CA VAL A 191 -1.48 -9.72 24.48
C VAL A 191 -2.93 -9.83 24.03
N MET A 192 -3.66 -8.71 24.02
CA MET A 192 -5.11 -8.64 23.78
C MET A 192 -5.48 -8.08 22.40
N SER A 193 -4.48 -7.80 21.57
CA SER A 193 -4.65 -7.29 20.21
C SER A 193 -3.60 -7.93 19.29
N ARG A 194 -3.85 -7.94 17.98
CA ARG A 194 -2.85 -8.34 16.98
C ARG A 194 -1.64 -7.40 16.91
N GLY A 195 -1.79 -6.18 17.44
CA GLY A 195 -0.82 -5.09 17.26
C GLY A 195 -1.02 -4.45 15.90
N GLY A 196 -1.13 -3.12 15.86
CA GLY A 196 -1.48 -2.37 14.65
C GLY A 196 -0.41 -2.47 13.57
N THR A 197 -0.44 -3.55 12.78
CA THR A 197 0.27 -3.57 11.50
C THR A 197 -0.58 -2.78 10.50
N ARG A 198 0.06 -1.80 9.87
CA ARG A 198 -0.53 -0.76 9.01
C ARG A 198 -1.30 -1.32 7.79
N ALA A 199 -1.17 -2.62 7.53
CA ALA A 199 -1.68 -3.29 6.35
C ALA A 199 -3.19 -3.63 6.42
N SER A 200 -3.75 -3.80 7.63
CA SER A 200 -5.20 -3.87 7.81
C SER A 200 -5.66 -2.53 8.32
N GLY A 201 -6.32 -1.73 7.47
CA GLY A 201 -6.75 -0.34 7.72
C GLY A 201 -7.78 -0.14 8.84
N ALA A 202 -7.55 -0.74 10.01
CA ALA A 202 -8.19 -0.42 11.27
C ALA A 202 -7.31 0.60 12.02
N GLY A 203 -7.12 1.77 11.40
CA GLY A 203 -6.78 2.98 12.13
C GLY A 203 -8.04 3.42 12.88
N TRP A 204 -7.90 3.71 14.17
CA TRP A 204 -9.00 4.28 14.95
C TRP A 204 -9.44 5.58 14.29
N LYS A 205 -10.73 5.73 14.02
CA LYS A 205 -11.35 7.02 13.64
C LYS A 205 -11.69 7.80 14.89
#